data_AF-A0A831ZY69-F1
#
_entry.id   AF-A0A831ZY69-F1
#
_cell.length_a   1.000
_cell.length_b   1.000
_cell.length_c   1.000
_cell.angle_alpha   90.00
_cell.angle_beta   90.00
_cell.angle_gamma   90.00
#
_symmetry.space_group_name_H-M   'P 1'
#
loop_
_entity.id
_entity.type
_entity.pdbx_description
1 polymer ?
#
loop_
_entity_poly.entity_id
_entity_poly.type
_entity_poly.pdbx_seq_one_letter_code
_entity_poly.pdbx_strand_id
1 'polypeptide(L)'
;MGNALLEAAAALEASAAEDGPERHRRLCALFSAMGGAPEDTAKDRGRKPPLSPAARPFPPTRAGEKAAALAHTWKTMGMRVVACRFPPGHPLEKCPRFLFAVGSPPEPRFTLSAAFNSRKGKQTRRTDPWVHALRRVFVQTAREPTAWVGSFGTALYDLVTCWAHLHAKPTVVIGIPSPSRSAWEDFRAAFPELKPRWFLSCLPGRAACPAKQNLLCRDRMVAAAADQLFVIEIRRGGNLLRVLSDELASRPRPFWVFPARAEAPDTEGNAAILHAFPHYGRIWSGDPEPPDRSCQRTHGRSRPEAVPGMPSLDEPFLFHYTRSCPGPWPGQARCAWAEDLFRARPWADHTALDTLWRILTERRLRACGRLIRGRVPVVSWTPVPPHDLARLIRWNPALIRWTFEPYGIAVKQRVLKTLGARPAIYASEAQYSKIPQRDRFRFQRHEAGKPSWKREREWRLLGDLDLEALDGTDWWAFVPTPDEARRLENLVPRQCRIVSLHQPAAER
;
A
#
# COMPACT_ATOMS: atom_id res chain seq x y z
N MET A 1 28.27 -7.27 19.73
CA MET A 1 26.92 -7.17 19.11
C MET A 1 25.91 -8.21 19.61
N GLY A 2 26.26 -9.49 19.78
CA GLY A 2 25.31 -10.52 20.22
C GLY A 2 24.56 -10.19 21.52
N ASN A 3 25.30 -9.76 22.55
CA ASN A 3 24.70 -9.40 23.85
C ASN A 3 23.79 -8.17 23.75
N ALA A 4 24.18 -7.15 22.98
CA ALA A 4 23.38 -5.93 22.83
C ALA A 4 22.00 -6.19 22.16
N LEU A 5 21.92 -7.10 21.19
CA LEU A 5 20.64 -7.49 20.59
C LEU A 5 19.78 -8.30 21.57
N LEU A 6 20.40 -9.18 22.36
CA LEU A 6 19.72 -9.97 23.39
C LEU A 6 19.11 -9.08 24.47
N GLU A 7 19.89 -8.15 25.00
CA GLU A 7 19.43 -7.21 26.01
C GLU A 7 18.35 -6.25 25.45
N ALA A 8 18.51 -5.77 24.21
CA ALA A 8 17.49 -4.95 23.55
C ALA A 8 16.18 -5.72 23.34
N ALA A 9 16.24 -7.00 23.00
CA ALA A 9 15.07 -7.87 22.88
C ALA A 9 14.37 -8.05 24.23
N ALA A 10 15.13 -8.28 25.30
CA ALA A 10 14.59 -8.41 26.65
C ALA A 10 13.91 -7.12 27.12
N ALA A 11 14.55 -5.97 26.90
CA ALA A 11 13.97 -4.67 27.22
C ALA A 11 12.66 -4.42 26.44
N LEU A 12 12.62 -4.74 25.14
CA LEU A 12 11.41 -4.55 24.34
C LEU A 12 10.25 -5.45 24.77
N GLU A 13 10.50 -6.72 25.08
CA GLU A 13 9.45 -7.63 25.60
C GLU A 13 8.92 -7.16 26.97
N ALA A 14 9.81 -6.71 27.87
CA ALA A 14 9.42 -6.17 29.17
C ALA A 14 8.62 -4.87 29.07
N SER A 15 8.78 -4.13 27.97
CA SER A 15 8.14 -2.82 27.72
C SER A 15 6.93 -2.90 26.78
N ALA A 16 6.33 -4.08 26.59
CA ALA A 16 5.27 -4.28 25.60
C ALA A 16 4.02 -3.38 25.78
N ALA A 17 3.78 -2.85 26.99
CA ALA A 17 2.71 -1.91 27.29
C ALA A 17 3.12 -0.43 27.17
N GLU A 18 4.42 -0.13 27.12
CA GLU A 18 4.96 1.22 27.02
C GLU A 18 4.76 1.81 25.61
N ASP A 19 4.63 3.13 25.53
CA ASP A 19 4.61 3.87 24.27
C ASP A 19 6.00 3.95 23.62
N GLY A 20 6.07 4.41 22.36
CA GLY A 20 7.35 4.49 21.65
C GLY A 20 8.42 5.32 22.35
N PRO A 21 8.12 6.56 22.81
CA PRO A 21 9.08 7.37 23.55
C PRO A 21 9.66 6.72 24.80
N GLU A 22 8.84 6.08 25.66
CA GLU A 22 9.35 5.37 26.85
C GLU A 22 10.22 4.16 26.46
N ARG A 23 9.80 3.39 25.45
CA ARG A 23 10.63 2.28 24.94
C ARG A 23 11.99 2.75 24.45
N HIS A 24 12.04 3.86 23.72
CA HIS A 24 13.32 4.43 23.28
C HIS A 24 14.14 4.93 24.47
N ARG A 25 13.54 5.56 25.49
CA ARG A 25 14.26 5.95 26.72
C ARG A 25 14.88 4.73 27.41
N ARG A 26 14.14 3.64 27.54
CA ARG A 26 14.62 2.39 28.14
C ARG A 26 15.75 1.76 27.33
N LEU A 27 15.62 1.72 26.00
CA LEU A 27 16.71 1.30 25.10
C LEU A 27 17.95 2.20 25.26
N CYS A 28 17.79 3.51 25.45
CA CYS A 28 18.91 4.42 25.71
C CYS A 28 19.63 4.13 27.01
N ALA A 29 18.88 3.90 28.09
CA ALA A 29 19.46 3.56 29.39
C ALA A 29 20.26 2.25 29.28
N LEU A 30 19.70 1.25 28.57
CA LEU A 30 20.35 -0.02 28.33
C LEU A 30 21.64 0.12 27.50
N PHE A 31 21.60 0.80 26.36
CA PHE A 31 22.79 0.98 25.52
C PHE A 31 23.87 1.81 26.24
N SER A 32 23.48 2.79 27.05
CA SER A 32 24.43 3.54 27.89
C SER A 32 25.10 2.66 28.94
N ALA A 33 24.34 1.77 29.60
CA ALA A 33 24.86 0.86 30.62
C ALA A 33 25.85 -0.18 30.06
N MET A 34 25.69 -0.59 28.80
CA MET A 34 26.62 -1.51 28.14
C MET A 34 27.98 -0.90 27.77
N GLY A 35 28.23 0.38 28.08
CA GLY A 35 29.55 1.02 27.90
C GLY A 35 29.97 1.21 26.44
N GLY A 36 29.04 1.07 25.49
CA GLY A 36 29.28 1.27 24.08
C GLY A 36 28.23 2.19 23.48
N ALA A 37 28.62 3.41 23.10
CA ALA A 37 27.88 4.08 22.05
C ALA A 37 27.92 3.13 20.84
N PRO A 38 26.76 2.71 20.28
CA PRO A 38 26.77 1.87 19.09
C PRO A 38 27.55 2.57 17.99
N GLU A 39 28.43 1.81 17.31
CA GLU A 39 29.41 2.30 16.33
C GLU A 39 28.90 3.55 15.58
N ASP A 40 29.49 4.71 15.89
CA ASP A 40 29.39 5.88 15.01
C ASP A 40 30.06 5.43 13.71
N THR A 41 29.30 5.27 12.62
CA THR A 41 29.79 4.74 11.33
C THR A 41 30.78 5.68 10.61
N ALA A 42 31.44 6.58 11.34
CA ALA A 42 32.49 7.45 10.85
C ALA A 42 33.79 7.17 11.61
N LYS A 43 34.61 6.29 11.01
CA LYS A 43 36.06 6.14 11.20
C LYS A 43 36.61 6.31 12.63
N ASP A 44 36.89 5.19 13.32
CA ASP A 44 38.17 5.05 14.03
C ASP A 44 38.54 3.58 14.27
N ARG A 45 39.74 3.17 13.86
CA ARG A 45 40.27 1.81 14.06
C ARG A 45 41.51 1.94 14.97
N GLY A 46 41.33 1.86 16.28
CA GLY A 46 42.51 1.92 17.15
C GLY A 46 42.33 1.93 18.67
N ARG A 47 41.61 0.98 19.27
CA ARG A 47 41.89 0.36 20.60
C ARG A 47 40.69 -0.43 21.11
N LYS A 48 40.91 -1.68 21.56
CA LYS A 48 39.91 -2.45 22.30
C LYS A 48 39.89 -2.00 23.77
N PRO A 49 38.73 -1.64 24.35
CA PRO A 49 38.61 -1.40 25.78
C PRO A 49 38.68 -2.73 26.57
N PRO A 50 39.05 -2.69 27.86
CA PRO A 50 39.09 -3.87 28.72
C PRO A 50 37.69 -4.47 28.93
N LEU A 51 37.62 -5.80 28.92
CA LEU A 51 36.39 -6.57 29.17
C LEU A 51 35.93 -6.41 30.62
N SER A 52 34.69 -5.94 30.82
CA SER A 52 34.04 -5.86 32.13
C SER A 52 33.65 -7.27 32.64
N PRO A 53 33.52 -7.49 33.98
CA PRO A 53 33.23 -8.80 34.55
C PRO A 53 31.90 -9.39 34.03
N ALA A 54 31.91 -10.69 33.74
CA ALA A 54 30.76 -11.42 33.21
C ALA A 54 29.51 -11.22 34.09
N ALA A 55 28.46 -10.63 33.51
CA ALA A 55 27.15 -10.53 34.15
C ALA A 55 26.61 -11.93 34.46
N ARG A 56 26.11 -12.14 35.68
CA ARG A 56 25.51 -13.42 36.09
C ARG A 56 24.29 -13.73 35.21
N PRO A 57 24.11 -14.99 34.75
CA PRO A 57 22.95 -15.38 33.97
C PRO A 57 21.67 -15.19 34.81
N PHE A 58 20.71 -14.45 34.26
CA PHE A 58 19.36 -14.36 34.83
C PHE A 58 18.70 -15.75 34.80
N PRO A 59 17.90 -16.12 35.83
CA PRO A 59 17.11 -17.34 35.78
C PRO A 59 16.15 -17.33 34.57
N PRO A 60 15.91 -18.48 33.92
CA PRO A 60 15.08 -18.55 32.71
C PRO A 60 13.63 -18.20 33.07
N THR A 61 13.26 -16.96 32.80
CA THR A 61 11.85 -16.53 32.81
C THR A 61 11.27 -16.74 31.42
N ARG A 62 9.95 -16.94 31.31
CA ARG A 62 9.24 -16.98 30.02
C ARG A 62 9.48 -15.73 29.17
N ALA A 63 9.77 -14.58 29.80
CA ALA A 63 10.18 -13.35 29.14
C ALA A 63 11.61 -13.44 28.58
N GLY A 64 12.54 -14.03 29.33
CA GLY A 64 13.92 -14.29 28.88
C GLY A 64 13.98 -15.24 27.67
N GLU A 65 13.18 -16.29 27.64
CA GLU A 65 13.09 -17.21 26.49
C GLU A 65 12.58 -16.49 25.23
N LYS A 66 11.52 -15.68 25.35
CA LYS A 66 11.00 -14.86 24.25
C LYS A 66 12.05 -13.86 23.75
N ALA A 67 12.74 -13.20 24.67
CA ALA A 67 13.81 -12.28 24.34
C ALA A 67 14.96 -12.96 23.59
N ALA A 68 15.37 -14.16 24.03
CA ALA A 68 16.39 -14.95 23.36
C ALA A 68 15.95 -15.38 21.95
N ALA A 69 14.72 -15.85 21.79
CA ALA A 69 14.16 -16.20 20.49
C ALA A 69 14.08 -14.98 19.54
N LEU A 70 13.69 -13.82 20.06
CA LEU A 70 13.61 -12.57 19.32
C LEU A 70 15.00 -12.08 18.89
N ALA A 71 15.98 -12.10 19.80
CA ALA A 71 17.35 -11.73 19.51
C ALA A 71 18.01 -12.68 18.50
N HIS A 72 17.74 -13.98 18.61
CA HIS A 72 18.16 -14.97 17.62
C HIS A 72 17.57 -14.65 16.24
N THR A 73 16.26 -14.35 16.20
CA THR A 73 15.58 -13.94 14.96
C THR A 73 16.23 -12.71 14.33
N TRP A 74 16.50 -11.66 15.13
CA TRP A 74 17.17 -10.44 14.65
C TRP A 74 18.59 -10.71 14.14
N LYS A 75 19.35 -11.55 14.86
CA LYS A 75 20.70 -11.96 14.44
C LYS A 75 20.64 -12.70 13.09
N THR A 76 19.70 -13.62 12.92
CA THR A 76 19.49 -14.37 11.67
C THR A 76 19.05 -13.46 10.52
N MET A 77 18.30 -12.39 10.81
CA MET A 77 17.97 -11.34 9.83
C MET A 77 19.14 -10.41 9.49
N GLY A 78 20.28 -10.52 10.18
CA GLY A 78 21.41 -9.59 10.03
C GLY A 78 21.11 -8.19 10.56
N MET A 79 20.18 -8.08 11.52
CA MET A 79 19.75 -6.80 12.08
C MET A 79 20.84 -6.19 12.97
N ARG A 80 21.01 -4.87 12.86
CA ARG A 80 22.00 -4.08 13.61
C ARG A 80 21.29 -2.89 14.27
N VAL A 81 21.91 -2.32 15.29
CA VAL A 81 21.42 -1.09 15.93
C VAL A 81 22.33 0.05 15.51
N VAL A 82 21.74 1.13 15.02
CA VAL A 82 22.45 2.33 14.54
C VAL A 82 22.05 3.50 15.42
N ALA A 83 23.04 4.21 15.97
CA ALA A 83 22.78 5.44 16.72
C ALA A 83 22.23 6.52 15.79
N CYS A 84 21.27 7.31 16.29
CA CYS A 84 20.75 8.47 15.56
C CYS A 84 20.93 9.71 16.43
N ARG A 85 21.48 10.76 15.82
CA ARG A 85 21.63 12.07 16.44
C ARG A 85 20.90 13.08 15.58
N PHE A 86 19.92 13.74 16.17
CA PHE A 86 19.21 14.86 15.57
C PHE A 86 19.58 16.13 16.32
N PRO A 87 19.61 17.30 15.65
CA PRO A 87 19.96 18.55 16.30
C PRO A 87 18.94 18.90 17.40
N PRO A 88 19.34 19.68 18.43
CA PRO A 88 18.42 20.17 19.45
C PRO A 88 17.23 20.90 18.83
N GLY A 89 16.02 20.63 19.34
CA GLY A 89 14.77 21.19 18.82
C GLY A 89 14.18 20.42 17.62
N HIS A 90 14.92 19.47 17.02
CA HIS A 90 14.37 18.65 15.95
C HIS A 90 13.26 17.73 16.48
N PRO A 91 12.14 17.52 15.75
CA PRO A 91 11.04 16.69 16.24
C PRO A 91 11.38 15.21 16.50
N LEU A 92 12.52 14.73 16.00
CA LEU A 92 13.06 13.38 16.26
C LEU A 92 14.15 13.35 17.34
N GLU A 93 14.56 14.48 17.92
CA GLU A 93 15.61 14.58 18.94
C GLU A 93 15.43 13.56 20.08
N LYS A 94 14.18 13.43 20.57
CA LYS A 94 13.85 12.53 21.68
C LYS A 94 13.52 11.11 21.23
N CYS A 95 13.12 10.90 19.98
CA CYS A 95 12.66 9.62 19.47
C CYS A 95 12.62 9.61 17.93
N PRO A 96 13.33 8.70 17.24
CA PRO A 96 14.15 7.61 17.79
C PRO A 96 15.60 8.03 18.07
N ARG A 97 16.20 7.57 19.17
CA ARG A 97 17.66 7.72 19.42
C ARG A 97 18.51 6.60 18.79
N PHE A 98 17.86 5.52 18.39
CA PHE A 98 18.46 4.40 17.67
C PHE A 98 17.51 3.88 16.60
N LEU A 99 18.05 3.41 15.50
CA LEU A 99 17.32 2.69 14.46
C LEU A 99 17.80 1.24 14.40
N PHE A 100 16.88 0.36 14.06
CA PHE A 100 17.15 -1.04 13.76
C PHE A 100 17.32 -1.17 12.26
N ALA A 101 18.48 -1.67 11.85
CA ALA A 101 18.92 -1.66 10.47
C ALA A 101 19.10 -3.08 9.93
N VAL A 102 18.70 -3.33 8.69
CA VAL A 102 19.06 -4.53 7.92
C VAL A 102 19.82 -4.08 6.67
N GLY A 103 20.93 -4.74 6.37
CA GLY A 103 21.82 -4.35 5.27
C GLY A 103 22.87 -3.31 5.71
N SER A 104 23.27 -2.44 4.81
CA SER A 104 24.31 -1.43 5.06
C SER A 104 24.04 -0.19 4.22
N PRO A 105 24.48 1.01 4.66
CA PRO A 105 24.32 2.22 3.88
C PRO A 105 24.88 2.04 2.44
N PRO A 106 24.30 2.73 1.45
CA PRO A 106 24.77 2.62 0.08
C PRO A 106 26.18 3.21 -0.06
N GLU A 107 27.07 2.47 -0.76
CA GLU A 107 28.47 2.83 -1.03
C GLU A 107 28.72 2.81 -2.56
N PRO A 108 29.46 3.78 -3.13
CA PRO A 108 29.99 5.00 -2.50
C PRO A 108 28.86 5.90 -1.96
N ARG A 109 29.19 6.99 -1.26
CA ARG A 109 28.15 7.88 -0.73
C ARG A 109 27.37 8.54 -1.89
N PHE A 110 26.14 8.08 -2.12
CA PHE A 110 25.21 8.67 -3.08
C PHE A 110 24.48 9.86 -2.46
N THR A 111 24.02 10.80 -3.29
CA THR A 111 23.02 11.78 -2.85
C THR A 111 21.70 11.06 -2.58
N LEU A 112 21.22 11.13 -1.34
CA LEU A 112 19.97 10.50 -0.91
C LEU A 112 18.76 11.39 -1.26
N SER A 113 17.95 10.94 -2.21
CA SER A 113 16.75 11.62 -2.69
C SER A 113 15.49 11.09 -2.01
N ALA A 114 14.57 11.97 -1.61
CA ALA A 114 13.22 11.57 -1.17
C ALA A 114 12.15 12.40 -1.87
N ALA A 115 11.01 11.77 -2.20
CA ALA A 115 9.84 12.46 -2.73
C ALA A 115 8.69 12.49 -1.72
N PHE A 116 7.98 13.61 -1.69
CA PHE A 116 6.88 13.87 -0.77
C PHE A 116 5.64 14.35 -1.52
N ASN A 117 4.51 13.73 -1.19
CA ASN A 117 3.19 14.05 -1.71
C ASN A 117 2.18 13.89 -0.57
N SER A 118 1.30 14.86 -0.40
CA SER A 118 0.18 14.74 0.53
C SER A 118 -0.69 13.57 0.12
N ARG A 119 -1.27 12.90 1.13
CA ARG A 119 -2.17 11.78 0.86
C ARG A 119 -3.36 12.26 0.04
N LYS A 120 -3.42 11.80 -1.20
CA LYS A 120 -4.58 11.95 -2.09
C LYS A 120 -5.57 10.80 -1.87
N GLY A 121 -6.60 10.73 -2.71
CA GLY A 121 -7.55 9.62 -2.70
C GLY A 121 -6.85 8.25 -2.75
N LYS A 122 -7.57 7.19 -2.37
CA LYS A 122 -7.01 5.83 -2.41
C LYS A 122 -6.67 5.38 -3.84
N GLN A 123 -7.40 5.87 -4.83
CA GLN A 123 -7.10 5.58 -6.23
C GLN A 123 -5.92 6.43 -6.68
N THR A 124 -4.92 5.77 -7.25
CA THR A 124 -3.80 6.41 -7.94
C THR A 124 -3.98 6.15 -9.42
N ARG A 125 -4.08 7.21 -10.21
CA ARG A 125 -4.25 7.13 -11.66
C ARG A 125 -2.97 7.54 -12.37
N ARG A 126 -2.78 7.01 -13.56
CA ARG A 126 -1.66 7.38 -14.43
C ARG A 126 -1.68 8.87 -14.81
N THR A 127 -2.85 9.49 -14.75
CA THR A 127 -3.13 10.88 -15.11
C THR A 127 -3.15 11.84 -13.93
N ASP A 128 -2.99 11.34 -12.69
CA ASP A 128 -2.92 12.21 -11.54
C ASP A 128 -1.71 13.16 -11.68
N PRO A 129 -1.85 14.48 -11.45
CA PRO A 129 -0.76 15.42 -11.69
C PRO A 129 0.49 15.10 -10.87
N TRP A 130 0.33 14.65 -9.61
CA TRP A 130 1.44 14.19 -8.78
C TRP A 130 2.16 12.94 -9.32
N VAL A 131 1.47 12.04 -10.03
CA VAL A 131 2.09 10.86 -10.67
C VAL A 131 2.93 11.31 -11.86
N HIS A 132 2.42 12.23 -12.67
CA HIS A 132 3.18 12.84 -13.76
C HIS A 132 4.43 13.57 -13.25
N ALA A 133 4.29 14.40 -12.22
CA ALA A 133 5.41 15.07 -11.57
C ALA A 133 6.47 14.05 -11.10
N LEU A 134 6.04 12.97 -10.44
CA LEU A 134 6.94 11.91 -9.98
C LEU A 134 7.68 11.22 -11.14
N ARG A 135 7.00 10.90 -12.25
CA ARG A 135 7.66 10.34 -13.44
C ARG A 135 8.75 11.26 -13.97
N ARG A 136 8.51 12.57 -13.97
CA ARG A 136 9.50 13.56 -14.43
C ARG A 136 10.73 13.60 -13.52
N VAL A 137 10.53 13.56 -12.19
CA VAL A 137 11.65 13.42 -11.24
C VAL A 137 12.49 12.19 -11.59
N PHE A 138 11.83 11.06 -11.81
CA PHE A 138 12.48 9.81 -12.13
C PHE A 138 13.25 9.84 -13.44
N VAL A 139 12.68 10.38 -14.51
CA VAL A 139 13.39 10.51 -15.81
C VAL A 139 14.65 11.35 -15.66
N GLN A 140 14.57 12.48 -14.96
CA GLN A 140 15.72 13.37 -14.78
C GLN A 140 16.81 12.74 -13.90
N THR A 141 16.42 12.13 -12.78
CA THR A 141 17.35 11.50 -11.84
C THR A 141 17.84 10.12 -12.27
N ALA A 142 17.30 9.55 -13.35
CA ALA A 142 17.67 8.23 -13.86
C ALA A 142 19.16 8.12 -14.18
N ARG A 143 19.79 9.19 -14.65
CA ARG A 143 21.22 9.21 -15.01
C ARG A 143 22.13 9.70 -13.88
N GLU A 144 21.57 10.31 -12.84
CA GLU A 144 22.34 10.84 -11.74
C GLU A 144 22.79 9.72 -10.78
N PRO A 145 23.96 9.83 -10.13
CA PRO A 145 24.42 8.92 -9.09
C PRO A 145 23.67 9.19 -7.77
N THR A 146 22.36 9.01 -7.80
CA THR A 146 21.47 9.18 -6.65
C THR A 146 21.03 7.83 -6.10
N ALA A 147 20.79 7.79 -4.79
CA ALA A 147 20.10 6.72 -4.12
C ALA A 147 18.77 7.26 -3.59
N TRP A 148 17.79 6.38 -3.40
CA TRP A 148 16.44 6.79 -3.03
C TRP A 148 16.09 6.39 -1.61
N VAL A 149 15.62 7.35 -0.83
CA VAL A 149 15.00 7.12 0.47
C VAL A 149 13.50 6.98 0.26
N GLY A 150 13.02 5.77 0.49
CA GLY A 150 11.62 5.41 0.36
C GLY A 150 11.03 4.86 1.65
N SER A 151 9.80 4.39 1.52
CA SER A 151 9.06 3.64 2.54
C SER A 151 8.06 2.75 1.79
N PHE A 152 7.07 2.19 2.47
CA PHE A 152 5.95 1.49 1.86
C PHE A 152 4.61 1.78 2.52
N GLY A 153 3.54 1.27 1.91
CA GLY A 153 2.17 1.30 2.43
C GLY A 153 1.35 2.51 1.98
N THR A 154 1.91 3.38 1.14
CA THR A 154 1.22 4.47 0.45
C THR A 154 1.71 4.52 -0.98
N ALA A 155 0.84 4.87 -1.93
CA ALA A 155 1.16 4.86 -3.36
C ALA A 155 2.47 5.57 -3.69
N LEU A 156 2.69 6.81 -3.22
CA LEU A 156 3.93 7.54 -3.43
C LEU A 156 5.18 6.73 -3.04
N TYR A 157 5.21 6.22 -1.80
CA TYR A 157 6.37 5.49 -1.30
C TYR A 157 6.55 4.13 -1.96
N ASP A 158 5.45 3.44 -2.28
CA ASP A 158 5.51 2.21 -3.05
C ASP A 158 6.11 2.48 -4.46
N LEU A 159 5.71 3.58 -5.10
CA LEU A 159 6.24 4.01 -6.40
C LEU A 159 7.73 4.36 -6.31
N VAL A 160 8.16 5.20 -5.37
CA VAL A 160 9.59 5.53 -5.17
C VAL A 160 10.44 4.28 -4.97
N THR A 161 10.01 3.41 -4.06
CA THR A 161 10.73 2.19 -3.71
C THR A 161 10.81 1.22 -4.90
N CYS A 162 9.71 1.03 -5.64
CA CYS A 162 9.71 0.17 -6.83
C CYS A 162 10.49 0.78 -8.00
N TRP A 163 10.41 2.09 -8.23
CA TRP A 163 11.16 2.74 -9.30
C TRP A 163 12.66 2.53 -9.10
N ALA A 164 13.14 2.79 -7.88
CA ALA A 164 14.55 2.61 -7.55
C ALA A 164 15.00 1.16 -7.74
N HIS A 165 14.18 0.19 -7.32
CA HIS A 165 14.43 -1.22 -7.57
C HIS A 165 14.50 -1.60 -9.06
N LEU A 166 13.50 -1.18 -9.84
CA LEU A 166 13.41 -1.48 -11.28
C LEU A 166 14.56 -0.87 -12.10
N HIS A 167 15.16 0.22 -11.62
CA HIS A 167 16.29 0.89 -12.26
C HIS A 167 17.63 0.61 -11.57
N ALA A 168 17.69 -0.42 -10.72
CA ALA A 168 18.88 -0.82 -9.97
C ALA A 168 19.55 0.33 -9.19
N LYS A 169 18.77 1.33 -8.75
CA LYS A 169 19.23 2.42 -7.89
C LYS A 169 19.34 1.92 -6.44
N PRO A 170 20.42 2.27 -5.71
CA PRO A 170 20.49 1.94 -4.29
C PRO A 170 19.29 2.56 -3.55
N THR A 171 18.65 1.76 -2.71
CA THR A 171 17.43 2.18 -2.01
C THR A 171 17.60 2.03 -0.51
N VAL A 172 17.30 3.10 0.22
CA VAL A 172 17.15 3.12 1.67
C VAL A 172 15.65 3.09 1.99
N VAL A 173 15.18 2.09 2.73
CA VAL A 173 13.75 1.96 3.06
C VAL A 173 13.54 2.23 4.54
N ILE A 174 12.73 3.23 4.85
CA ILE A 174 12.24 3.48 6.22
C ILE A 174 10.97 2.66 6.43
N GLY A 175 11.04 1.62 7.25
CA GLY A 175 9.91 0.80 7.63
C GLY A 175 9.30 1.22 8.96
N ILE A 176 7.98 1.08 9.08
CA ILE A 176 7.27 1.23 10.33
C ILE A 176 6.61 -0.08 10.70
N PRO A 177 6.73 -0.50 11.96
CA PRO A 177 6.07 -1.71 12.42
C PRO A 177 4.55 -1.57 12.39
N SER A 178 3.86 -2.66 12.09
CA SER A 178 2.41 -2.75 12.30
C SER A 178 2.11 -3.20 13.73
N PRO A 179 0.84 -3.12 14.18
CA PRO A 179 0.45 -3.67 15.48
C PRO A 179 0.72 -5.18 15.61
N SER A 180 0.76 -5.90 14.48
CA SER A 180 0.84 -7.37 14.45
C SER A 180 2.20 -7.93 14.03
N ARG A 181 3.00 -7.20 13.27
CA ARG A 181 4.24 -7.69 12.64
C ARG A 181 5.34 -6.64 12.69
N SER A 182 6.58 -7.09 12.55
CA SER A 182 7.71 -6.19 12.37
C SER A 182 7.62 -5.44 11.03
N ALA A 183 8.26 -4.27 10.96
CA ALA A 183 8.34 -3.49 9.73
C ALA A 183 9.00 -4.28 8.59
N TRP A 184 10.01 -5.10 8.92
CA TRP A 184 10.75 -5.90 7.95
C TRP A 184 9.90 -7.02 7.35
N GLU A 185 9.14 -7.74 8.17
CA GLU A 185 8.20 -8.76 7.68
C GLU A 185 7.09 -8.16 6.82
N ASP A 186 6.54 -7.02 7.24
CA ASP A 186 5.54 -6.29 6.45
C ASP A 186 6.11 -5.86 5.10
N PHE A 187 7.36 -5.39 5.07
CA PHE A 187 8.06 -5.02 3.85
C PHE A 187 8.30 -6.23 2.94
N ARG A 188 8.87 -7.33 3.45
CA ARG A 188 9.12 -8.55 2.67
C ARG A 188 7.84 -9.17 2.12
N ALA A 189 6.74 -9.10 2.87
CA ALA A 189 5.44 -9.55 2.39
C ALA A 189 4.87 -8.65 1.28
N ALA A 190 5.16 -7.34 1.32
CA ALA A 190 4.69 -6.39 0.30
C ALA A 190 5.58 -6.37 -0.96
N PHE A 191 6.88 -6.66 -0.82
CA PHE A 191 7.89 -6.65 -1.88
C PHE A 191 8.82 -7.86 -1.76
N PRO A 192 8.35 -9.08 -2.11
CA PRO A 192 9.15 -10.30 -1.96
C PRO A 192 10.45 -10.28 -2.77
N GLU A 193 10.44 -9.65 -3.96
CA GLU A 193 11.59 -9.56 -4.86
C GLU A 193 12.56 -8.43 -4.51
N LEU A 194 12.10 -7.43 -3.76
CA LEU A 194 12.90 -6.25 -3.48
C LEU A 194 13.86 -6.50 -2.32
N LYS A 195 15.13 -6.21 -2.57
CA LYS A 195 16.21 -6.24 -1.57
C LYS A 195 16.74 -4.82 -1.39
N PRO A 196 16.28 -4.06 -0.37
CA PRO A 196 16.78 -2.71 -0.16
C PRO A 196 18.25 -2.79 0.24
N ARG A 197 19.04 -1.78 -0.15
CA ARG A 197 20.45 -1.72 0.24
C ARG A 197 20.57 -1.53 1.76
N TRP A 198 19.69 -0.69 2.30
CA TRP A 198 19.58 -0.43 3.72
C TRP A 198 18.11 -0.31 4.11
N PHE A 199 17.68 -1.07 5.10
CA PHE A 199 16.35 -0.95 5.69
C PHE A 199 16.49 -0.44 7.11
N LEU A 200 15.68 0.53 7.50
CA LEU A 200 15.71 1.17 8.81
C LEU A 200 14.32 1.14 9.44
N SER A 201 14.23 0.89 10.74
CA SER A 201 13.00 1.06 11.49
C SER A 201 13.27 1.58 12.89
N CYS A 202 12.35 2.38 13.44
CA CYS A 202 12.47 2.84 14.84
C CYS A 202 12.32 1.70 15.85
N LEU A 203 11.60 0.64 15.49
CA LEU A 203 11.41 -0.54 16.33
C LEU A 203 11.53 -1.81 15.47
N PRO A 204 12.14 -2.88 16.00
CA PRO A 204 12.34 -4.13 15.28
C PRO A 204 11.11 -5.06 15.36
N GLY A 205 10.18 -4.76 16.28
CA GLY A 205 9.01 -5.57 16.60
C GLY A 205 7.70 -4.86 16.26
N ARG A 206 6.70 -4.92 17.15
CA ARG A 206 5.38 -4.30 16.93
C ARG A 206 5.39 -2.80 17.19
N ALA A 207 4.43 -2.11 16.57
CA ALA A 207 4.18 -0.70 16.82
C ALA A 207 3.94 -0.41 18.30
N ALA A 208 4.66 0.58 18.85
CA ALA A 208 4.43 1.12 20.18
C ALA A 208 3.62 2.43 20.15
N CYS A 209 3.66 3.18 19.04
CA CYS A 209 2.93 4.43 18.90
C CYS A 209 1.58 4.23 18.17
N PRO A 210 0.60 5.14 18.39
CA PRO A 210 -0.62 5.18 17.61
C PRO A 210 -0.34 5.27 16.10
N ALA A 211 -1.22 4.67 15.28
CA ALA A 211 -1.03 4.61 13.83
C ALA A 211 -0.80 5.99 13.17
N LYS A 212 -1.50 7.04 13.63
CA LYS A 212 -1.30 8.41 13.14
C LYS A 212 0.11 8.94 13.45
N GLN A 213 0.60 8.68 14.66
CA GLN A 213 1.94 9.11 15.08
C GLN A 213 3.03 8.33 14.34
N ASN A 214 2.87 7.01 14.18
CA ASN A 214 3.76 6.19 13.38
C ASN A 214 3.97 6.81 12.00
N LEU A 215 2.88 7.09 11.30
CA LEU A 215 2.94 7.66 9.96
C LEU A 215 3.65 9.03 9.93
N LEU A 216 3.51 9.85 10.97
CA LEU A 216 4.24 11.10 11.10
C LEU A 216 5.74 10.87 11.34
N CYS A 217 6.10 9.95 12.23
CA CYS A 217 7.50 9.57 12.47
C CYS A 217 8.16 9.02 11.21
N ARG A 218 7.42 8.25 10.39
CA ARG A 218 7.86 7.81 9.07
C ARG A 218 8.40 8.96 8.24
N ASP A 219 7.54 9.96 8.07
CA ASP A 219 7.72 10.99 7.07
C ASP A 219 8.89 11.88 7.53
N ARG A 220 9.03 12.09 8.85
CA ARG A 220 10.20 12.71 9.48
C ARG A 220 11.49 11.92 9.26
N MET A 221 11.48 10.60 9.47
CA MET A 221 12.68 9.79 9.25
C MET A 221 13.10 9.75 7.77
N VAL A 222 12.13 9.69 6.85
CA VAL A 222 12.40 9.79 5.41
C VAL A 222 13.00 11.15 5.06
N ALA A 223 12.45 12.24 5.60
CA ALA A 223 12.98 13.59 5.39
C ALA A 223 14.39 13.76 5.96
N ALA A 224 14.62 13.28 7.19
CA ALA A 224 15.91 13.39 7.86
C ALA A 224 17.03 12.55 7.21
N ALA A 225 16.68 11.40 6.63
CA ALA A 225 17.63 10.54 5.92
C ALA A 225 18.00 11.07 4.53
N ALA A 226 17.20 11.96 3.93
CA ALA A 226 17.46 12.47 2.58
C ALA A 226 18.41 13.68 2.59
N ASP A 227 19.33 13.72 1.63
CA ASP A 227 20.18 14.88 1.33
C ASP A 227 19.43 15.92 0.50
N GLN A 228 18.43 15.49 -0.27
CA GLN A 228 17.64 16.38 -1.14
C GLN A 228 16.17 15.94 -1.24
N LEU A 229 15.27 16.90 -1.40
CA LEU A 229 13.82 16.69 -1.28
C LEU A 229 13.05 17.09 -2.55
N PHE A 230 12.17 16.22 -3.04
CA PHE A 230 11.23 16.51 -4.11
C PHE A 230 9.82 16.69 -3.53
N VAL A 231 9.33 17.91 -3.53
CA VAL A 231 8.04 18.33 -2.96
C VAL A 231 7.02 18.43 -4.09
N ILE A 232 6.17 17.41 -4.21
CA ILE A 232 5.29 17.23 -5.38
C ILE A 232 3.97 17.98 -5.20
N GLU A 233 3.08 17.54 -4.31
CA GLU A 233 1.83 18.26 -4.00
C GLU A 233 1.55 18.20 -2.50
N ILE A 234 1.89 19.28 -1.79
CA ILE A 234 1.65 19.42 -0.37
C ILE A 234 0.49 20.37 -0.12
N ARG A 235 -0.53 19.89 0.61
CA ARG A 235 -1.66 20.71 1.03
C ARG A 235 -1.27 21.64 2.20
N ARG A 236 -1.90 22.81 2.26
CA ARG A 236 -1.75 23.72 3.42
C ARG A 236 -2.27 23.08 4.71
N GLY A 237 -1.61 23.37 5.83
CA GLY A 237 -1.95 22.81 7.14
C GLY A 237 -1.79 21.28 7.25
N GLY A 238 -1.23 20.61 6.23
CA GLY A 238 -1.00 19.17 6.25
C GLY A 238 0.15 18.77 7.18
N ASN A 239 0.13 17.52 7.67
CA ASN A 239 1.24 16.99 8.46
C ASN A 239 2.58 17.04 7.70
N LEU A 240 2.58 16.76 6.39
CA LEU A 240 3.80 16.80 5.58
C LEU A 240 4.37 18.21 5.45
N LEU A 241 3.54 19.25 5.35
CA LEU A 241 4.01 20.63 5.37
C LEU A 241 4.83 20.88 6.64
N ARG A 242 4.26 20.57 7.80
CA ARG A 242 4.97 20.70 9.08
C ARG A 242 6.24 19.87 9.14
N VAL A 243 6.21 18.60 8.72
CA VAL A 243 7.40 17.72 8.70
C VAL A 243 8.53 18.34 7.88
N LEU A 244 8.22 18.80 6.67
CA LEU A 244 9.23 19.38 5.78
C LEU A 244 9.72 20.73 6.29
N SER A 245 8.84 21.56 6.84
CA SER A 245 9.24 22.83 7.48
C SER A 245 10.14 22.63 8.68
N ASP A 246 9.80 21.69 9.59
CA ASP A 246 10.62 21.36 10.76
C ASP A 246 12.02 20.87 10.32
N GLU A 247 12.07 20.00 9.30
CA GLU A 247 13.31 19.44 8.77
C GLU A 247 14.19 20.52 8.10
N LEU A 248 13.60 21.37 7.26
CA LEU A 248 14.33 22.43 6.55
C LEU A 248 14.80 23.54 7.49
N ALA A 249 14.04 23.87 8.53
CA ALA A 249 14.47 24.81 9.57
C ALA A 249 15.66 24.26 10.38
N SER A 250 15.65 22.97 10.68
CA SER A 250 16.70 22.33 11.49
C SER A 250 17.96 22.01 10.69
N ARG A 251 17.82 21.59 9.42
CA ARG A 251 18.92 21.25 8.53
C ARG A 251 18.55 21.64 7.09
N PRO A 252 18.81 22.90 6.70
CA PRO A 252 18.54 23.39 5.36
C PRO A 252 19.26 22.56 4.29
N ARG A 253 18.57 22.25 3.18
CA ARG A 253 19.12 21.49 2.05
C ARG A 253 18.35 21.75 0.77
N PRO A 254 18.91 21.42 -0.41
CA PRO A 254 18.22 21.59 -1.67
C PRO A 254 16.88 20.87 -1.69
N PHE A 255 15.84 21.58 -2.14
CA PHE A 255 14.55 20.99 -2.42
C PHE A 255 13.93 21.56 -3.69
N TRP A 256 13.18 20.72 -4.40
CA TRP A 256 12.44 21.11 -5.60
C TRP A 256 10.96 21.07 -5.33
N VAL A 257 10.28 22.12 -5.74
CA VAL A 257 8.83 22.25 -5.67
C VAL A 257 8.26 22.12 -7.07
N PHE A 258 7.30 21.21 -7.22
CA PHE A 258 6.55 21.12 -8.47
C PHE A 258 5.51 22.25 -8.52
N PRO A 259 5.52 23.08 -9.58
CA PRO A 259 4.53 24.13 -9.72
C PRO A 259 3.16 23.48 -9.92
N ALA A 260 2.16 24.02 -9.23
CA ALA A 260 0.78 23.64 -9.47
C ALA A 260 0.34 24.16 -10.84
N ARG A 261 -0.47 23.38 -11.57
CA ARG A 261 -1.06 23.84 -12.84
C ARG A 261 -2.04 25.01 -12.65
N ALA A 262 -2.59 25.14 -11.46
CA ALA A 262 -3.46 26.23 -11.01
C ALA A 262 -3.32 26.37 -9.49
N GLU A 263 -3.70 27.51 -8.93
CA GLU A 263 -3.83 27.68 -7.48
C GLU A 263 -4.88 26.72 -6.92
N ALA A 264 -4.46 25.52 -6.56
CA ALA A 264 -5.30 24.51 -5.95
C ALA A 264 -5.00 24.44 -4.44
N PRO A 265 -6.02 24.28 -3.57
CA PRO A 265 -5.81 24.08 -2.13
C PRO A 265 -4.86 22.92 -1.80
N ASP A 266 -4.82 21.95 -2.70
CA ASP A 266 -4.01 20.74 -2.67
C ASP A 266 -2.50 20.98 -2.85
N THR A 267 -2.10 22.17 -3.28
CA THR A 267 -0.71 22.59 -3.55
C THR A 267 -0.30 23.85 -2.80
N GLU A 268 -1.18 24.49 -2.02
CA GLU A 268 -0.83 25.70 -1.25
C GLU A 268 0.38 25.49 -0.30
N GLY A 269 0.60 24.27 0.19
CA GLY A 269 1.76 23.94 1.02
C GLY A 269 3.08 23.99 0.26
N ASN A 270 3.09 23.78 -1.06
CA ASN A 270 4.27 23.93 -1.91
C ASN A 270 4.77 25.39 -1.88
N ALA A 271 3.85 26.34 -2.11
CA ALA A 271 4.15 27.77 -2.08
C ALA A 271 4.61 28.22 -0.69
N ALA A 272 3.95 27.72 0.37
CA ALA A 272 4.33 28.03 1.75
C ALA A 272 5.77 27.60 2.08
N ILE A 273 6.20 26.39 1.67
CA ILE A 273 7.58 25.93 1.89
C ILE A 273 8.57 26.78 1.08
N LEU A 274 8.26 27.06 -0.19
CA LEU A 274 9.14 27.85 -1.04
C LEU A 274 9.32 29.27 -0.50
N HIS A 275 8.25 29.90 -0.02
CA HIS A 275 8.29 31.22 0.61
C HIS A 275 9.07 31.22 1.92
N ALA A 276 8.93 30.17 2.75
CA ALA A 276 9.64 30.08 4.02
C ALA A 276 11.15 29.80 3.85
N PHE A 277 11.55 29.13 2.76
CA PHE A 277 12.93 28.71 2.54
C PHE A 277 13.44 29.03 1.10
N PRO A 278 13.42 30.31 0.67
CA PRO A 278 13.65 30.68 -0.73
C PRO A 278 15.07 30.39 -1.22
N HIS A 279 16.06 30.43 -0.32
CA HIS A 279 17.47 30.21 -0.69
C HIS A 279 17.76 28.76 -1.11
N TYR A 280 17.05 27.80 -0.52
CA TYR A 280 17.26 26.37 -0.75
C TYR A 280 16.24 25.76 -1.72
N GLY A 281 15.11 26.43 -1.90
CA GLY A 281 14.04 26.01 -2.79
C GLY A 281 14.35 26.32 -4.25
N ARG A 282 13.95 25.40 -5.13
CA ARG A 282 13.93 25.59 -6.57
C ARG A 282 12.56 25.20 -7.10
N ILE A 283 12.02 25.98 -8.04
CA ILE A 283 10.86 25.55 -8.81
C ILE A 283 11.37 24.54 -9.83
N TRP A 284 10.67 23.41 -9.95
CA TRP A 284 10.99 22.42 -10.96
C TRP A 284 10.63 22.96 -12.35
N SER A 285 11.63 23.42 -13.10
CA SER A 285 11.48 23.91 -14.46
C SER A 285 11.43 22.74 -15.44
N GLY A 286 10.26 22.46 -15.97
CA GLY A 286 10.19 21.89 -17.31
C GLY A 286 8.77 21.79 -17.76
N ASP A 287 8.62 21.71 -19.08
CA ASP A 287 7.34 21.95 -19.72
C ASP A 287 6.29 20.98 -19.18
N PRO A 288 5.09 21.48 -18.84
CA PRO A 288 3.98 20.60 -18.57
C PRO A 288 3.70 19.84 -19.85
N GLU A 289 4.03 18.55 -19.88
CA GLU A 289 3.56 17.66 -20.94
C GLU A 289 2.04 17.85 -21.03
N PRO A 290 1.49 18.13 -22.23
CA PRO A 290 0.07 18.40 -22.37
C PRO A 290 -0.70 17.22 -21.77
N PRO A 291 -1.74 17.49 -20.94
CA PRO A 291 -2.53 16.41 -20.38
C PRO A 291 -3.04 15.54 -21.52
N ASP A 292 -2.90 14.22 -21.38
CA ASP A 292 -3.53 13.28 -22.26
C ASP A 292 -5.06 13.51 -22.21
N ARG A 293 -5.57 14.22 -23.23
CA ARG A 293 -6.99 14.61 -23.31
C ARG A 293 -7.90 13.39 -23.43
N SER A 294 -7.38 12.23 -23.84
CA SER A 294 -8.16 11.00 -23.98
C SER A 294 -8.68 10.46 -22.64
N CYS A 295 -8.10 10.90 -21.52
CA CYS A 295 -8.36 10.33 -20.19
C CYS A 295 -9.18 11.24 -19.25
N GLN A 296 -9.62 12.42 -19.70
CA GLN A 296 -10.31 13.41 -18.84
C GLN A 296 -11.80 13.11 -18.55
N ARG A 297 -12.23 11.85 -18.63
CA ARG A 297 -13.52 11.48 -18.06
C ARG A 297 -13.42 11.54 -16.55
N THR A 298 -13.97 12.60 -15.98
CA THR A 298 -14.23 12.71 -14.57
C THR A 298 -15.17 11.56 -14.19
N HIS A 299 -14.62 10.46 -13.68
CA HIS A 299 -15.38 9.54 -12.84
C HIS A 299 -15.74 10.31 -11.56
N GLY A 300 -16.71 11.22 -11.69
CA GLY A 300 -17.28 11.94 -10.58
C GLY A 300 -17.89 10.95 -9.59
N ARG A 301 -18.21 11.43 -8.40
CA ARG A 301 -19.05 10.70 -7.43
C ARG A 301 -20.49 10.48 -7.93
N SER A 302 -20.74 10.67 -9.22
CA SER A 302 -22.01 10.38 -9.84
C SER A 302 -22.34 8.92 -9.57
N ARG A 303 -23.49 8.71 -8.95
CA ARG A 303 -24.05 7.38 -8.77
C ARG A 303 -24.12 6.73 -10.16
N PRO A 304 -23.62 5.50 -10.35
CA PRO A 304 -23.87 4.77 -11.58
C PRO A 304 -25.38 4.76 -11.86
N GLU A 305 -25.77 5.21 -13.04
CA GLU A 305 -27.16 5.22 -13.46
C GLU A 305 -27.69 3.78 -13.58
N ALA A 306 -28.99 3.60 -13.34
CA ALA A 306 -29.65 2.33 -13.59
C ALA A 306 -29.62 2.05 -15.09
N VAL A 307 -29.32 0.81 -15.49
CA VAL A 307 -29.15 0.49 -16.90
C VAL A 307 -30.37 -0.23 -17.47
N PRO A 308 -31.01 0.26 -18.55
CA PRO A 308 -32.19 -0.35 -19.14
C PRO A 308 -31.83 -1.49 -20.10
N GLY A 309 -32.40 -2.67 -19.85
CA GLY A 309 -32.48 -3.77 -20.83
C GLY A 309 -31.36 -4.80 -20.72
N MET A 310 -31.67 -5.98 -20.16
CA MET A 310 -30.88 -7.19 -20.33
C MET A 310 -31.58 -8.08 -21.36
N PRO A 311 -30.85 -8.83 -22.21
CA PRO A 311 -31.47 -9.88 -23.01
C PRO A 311 -32.21 -10.84 -22.06
N SER A 312 -33.40 -11.30 -22.48
CA SER A 312 -34.08 -12.39 -21.78
C SER A 312 -33.13 -13.59 -21.74
N LEU A 313 -32.87 -14.11 -20.55
CA LEU A 313 -31.99 -15.26 -20.36
C LEU A 313 -32.89 -16.46 -20.07
N ASP A 314 -32.77 -17.50 -20.90
CA ASP A 314 -33.53 -18.75 -20.73
C ASP A 314 -33.10 -19.52 -19.47
N GLU A 315 -31.91 -19.20 -18.94
CA GLU A 315 -31.34 -19.83 -17.76
C GLU A 315 -30.90 -18.78 -16.70
N PRO A 316 -30.89 -19.13 -15.40
CA PRO A 316 -30.41 -18.24 -14.35
C PRO A 316 -28.89 -18.10 -14.36
N PHE A 317 -28.40 -16.86 -14.24
CA PHE A 317 -26.98 -16.53 -14.12
C PHE A 317 -26.64 -16.03 -12.72
N LEU A 318 -25.37 -16.16 -12.33
CA LEU A 318 -24.77 -15.40 -11.25
C LEU A 318 -23.77 -14.40 -11.83
N PHE A 319 -23.69 -13.23 -11.20
CA PHE A 319 -22.91 -12.09 -11.64
C PHE A 319 -21.75 -11.84 -10.68
N HIS A 320 -20.55 -11.68 -11.25
CA HIS A 320 -19.39 -11.12 -10.58
C HIS A 320 -19.19 -9.69 -11.06
N TYR A 321 -19.48 -8.71 -10.21
CA TYR A 321 -19.22 -7.32 -10.51
C TYR A 321 -17.76 -6.97 -10.22
N THR A 322 -17.07 -6.52 -11.26
CA THR A 322 -15.74 -5.94 -11.13
C THR A 322 -15.81 -4.56 -10.47
N ARG A 323 -14.70 -4.13 -9.92
CA ARG A 323 -14.58 -2.87 -9.19
C ARG A 323 -13.18 -2.33 -9.29
N SER A 324 -13.06 -1.02 -9.14
CA SER A 324 -11.81 -0.31 -8.96
C SER A 324 -10.96 -0.93 -7.84
N CYS A 325 -9.66 -1.06 -8.14
CA CYS A 325 -8.67 -1.64 -7.24
C CYS A 325 -7.59 -0.60 -6.92
N PRO A 326 -7.67 0.08 -5.76
CA PRO A 326 -6.62 1.02 -5.37
C PRO A 326 -5.35 0.26 -4.99
N GLY A 327 -4.31 0.35 -5.83
CA GLY A 327 -3.05 -0.37 -5.70
C GLY A 327 -3.01 -1.66 -6.52
N PRO A 328 -2.07 -2.59 -6.24
CA PRO A 328 -1.93 -3.82 -7.03
C PRO A 328 -3.20 -4.67 -6.94
N TRP A 329 -3.64 -5.18 -8.09
CA TRP A 329 -4.68 -6.19 -8.20
C TRP A 329 -4.26 -7.51 -7.52
N PRO A 330 -5.21 -8.41 -7.19
CA PRO A 330 -4.88 -9.75 -6.69
C PRO A 330 -3.89 -10.48 -7.61
N GLY A 331 -2.82 -11.02 -7.04
CA GLY A 331 -1.75 -11.71 -7.78
C GLY A 331 -0.81 -10.80 -8.57
N GLN A 332 -1.02 -9.48 -8.63
CA GLN A 332 -0.05 -8.56 -9.23
C GLN A 332 1.06 -8.25 -8.24
N ALA A 333 2.32 -8.40 -8.67
CA ALA A 333 3.44 -7.89 -7.91
C ALA A 333 3.33 -6.36 -7.76
N ARG A 334 3.69 -5.83 -6.59
CA ARG A 334 3.59 -4.40 -6.31
C ARG A 334 4.45 -3.55 -7.24
N CYS A 335 5.62 -4.03 -7.64
CA CYS A 335 6.46 -3.30 -8.60
C CYS A 335 6.01 -3.44 -10.05
N ALA A 336 5.30 -4.50 -10.42
CA ALA A 336 4.63 -4.56 -11.72
C ALA A 336 3.51 -3.50 -11.81
N TRP A 337 2.72 -3.33 -10.74
CA TRP A 337 1.75 -2.24 -10.65
C TRP A 337 2.40 -0.84 -10.76
N ALA A 338 3.51 -0.64 -10.04
CA ALA A 338 4.26 0.62 -10.12
C ALA A 338 4.79 0.87 -11.54
N GLU A 339 5.29 -0.17 -12.21
CA GLU A 339 5.77 -0.10 -13.58
C GLU A 339 4.66 0.26 -14.58
N ASP A 340 3.47 -0.35 -14.45
CA ASP A 340 2.31 0.01 -15.27
C ASP A 340 1.99 1.51 -15.15
N LEU A 341 2.05 2.04 -13.93
CA LEU A 341 1.92 3.47 -13.69
C LEU A 341 3.08 4.25 -14.30
N PHE A 342 4.35 3.86 -14.18
CA PHE A 342 5.46 4.62 -14.78
C PHE A 342 5.42 4.65 -16.30
N ARG A 343 5.02 3.54 -16.93
CA ARG A 343 4.87 3.43 -18.38
C ARG A 343 3.56 4.00 -18.91
N ALA A 344 2.73 4.58 -18.03
CA ALA A 344 1.41 5.12 -18.36
C ALA A 344 0.56 4.12 -19.16
N ARG A 345 0.61 2.82 -18.81
CA ARG A 345 -0.18 1.80 -19.51
C ARG A 345 -1.67 2.18 -19.47
N PRO A 346 -2.44 1.96 -20.55
CA PRO A 346 -3.85 2.38 -20.61
C PRO A 346 -4.74 1.82 -19.49
N TRP A 347 -4.35 0.71 -18.87
CA TRP A 347 -5.04 0.01 -17.78
C TRP A 347 -4.47 0.27 -16.39
N ALA A 348 -3.42 1.10 -16.25
CA ALA A 348 -2.73 1.33 -14.98
C ALA A 348 -3.59 2.05 -13.93
N ASP A 349 -4.73 2.61 -14.32
CA ASP A 349 -5.65 3.29 -13.42
C ASP A 349 -6.45 2.34 -12.54
N HIS A 350 -6.46 1.04 -12.86
CA HIS A 350 -7.15 -0.01 -12.11
C HIS A 350 -8.62 0.36 -11.81
N THR A 351 -9.30 0.92 -12.80
CA THR A 351 -10.76 1.14 -12.77
C THR A 351 -11.51 -0.20 -12.81
N ALA A 352 -12.83 -0.16 -12.66
CA ALA A 352 -13.64 -1.37 -12.85
C ALA A 352 -13.49 -1.93 -14.28
N LEU A 353 -13.47 -1.06 -15.30
CA LEU A 353 -13.22 -1.44 -16.69
C LEU A 353 -11.83 -2.07 -16.88
N ASP A 354 -10.78 -1.48 -16.30
CA ASP A 354 -9.41 -2.04 -16.39
C ASP A 354 -9.33 -3.41 -15.71
N THR A 355 -10.07 -3.58 -14.61
CA THR A 355 -10.15 -4.86 -13.88
C THR A 355 -10.86 -5.91 -14.74
N LEU A 356 -11.96 -5.56 -15.40
CA LEU A 356 -12.64 -6.44 -16.35
C LEU A 356 -11.72 -6.80 -17.52
N TRP A 357 -11.08 -5.81 -18.15
CA TRP A 357 -10.10 -6.03 -19.21
C TRP A 357 -9.03 -7.04 -18.81
N ARG A 358 -8.48 -6.89 -17.59
CA ARG A 358 -7.48 -7.83 -17.07
C ARG A 358 -8.04 -9.23 -16.91
N ILE A 359 -9.22 -9.39 -16.31
CA ILE A 359 -9.84 -10.71 -16.12
C ILE A 359 -10.04 -11.41 -17.47
N LEU A 360 -10.51 -10.67 -18.48
CA LEU A 360 -10.74 -11.20 -19.81
C LEU A 360 -9.45 -11.54 -20.54
N THR A 361 -8.41 -10.73 -20.38
CA THR A 361 -7.08 -10.96 -20.97
C THR A 361 -6.40 -12.18 -20.34
N GLU A 362 -6.45 -12.31 -19.01
CA GLU A 362 -5.88 -13.45 -18.29
C GLU A 362 -6.79 -14.68 -18.32
N ARG A 363 -8.02 -14.56 -18.82
CA ARG A 363 -9.09 -15.57 -18.74
C ARG A 363 -9.25 -16.16 -17.34
N ARG A 364 -9.04 -15.34 -16.32
CA ARG A 364 -9.00 -15.81 -14.94
C ARG A 364 -9.59 -14.79 -13.99
N LEU A 365 -10.58 -15.24 -13.23
CA LEU A 365 -11.14 -14.48 -12.14
C LEU A 365 -10.47 -14.90 -10.83
N ARG A 366 -9.53 -14.08 -10.38
CA ARG A 366 -8.71 -14.36 -9.19
C ARG A 366 -9.51 -14.16 -7.90
N ALA A 367 -9.44 -15.14 -7.02
CA ALA A 367 -10.03 -15.11 -5.71
C ALA A 367 -9.30 -14.15 -4.76
N CYS A 368 -10.03 -13.61 -3.79
CA CYS A 368 -9.47 -12.68 -2.82
C CYS A 368 -10.04 -12.93 -1.42
N GLY A 369 -9.15 -13.20 -0.46
CA GLY A 369 -9.53 -13.41 0.94
C GLY A 369 -9.59 -12.14 1.79
N ARG A 370 -9.32 -10.95 1.23
CA ARG A 370 -9.10 -9.72 2.03
C ARG A 370 -10.28 -9.35 2.94
N LEU A 371 -11.52 -9.59 2.50
CA LEU A 371 -12.74 -9.34 3.27
C LEU A 371 -13.37 -10.61 3.84
N ILE A 372 -12.73 -11.76 3.63
CA ILE A 372 -13.20 -13.06 4.07
C ILE A 372 -12.52 -13.41 5.39
N ARG A 373 -13.30 -13.84 6.37
CA ARG A 373 -12.75 -14.28 7.66
C ARG A 373 -11.78 -15.44 7.45
N GLY A 374 -10.63 -15.39 8.12
CA GLY A 374 -9.55 -16.35 7.92
C GLY A 374 -8.76 -16.16 6.63
N ARG A 375 -9.05 -15.10 5.85
CA ARG A 375 -8.39 -14.77 4.59
C ARG A 375 -8.46 -15.87 3.53
N VAL A 376 -9.49 -16.71 3.60
CA VAL A 376 -9.72 -17.78 2.62
C VAL A 376 -10.03 -17.15 1.26
N PRO A 377 -9.26 -17.45 0.21
CA PRO A 377 -9.49 -16.89 -1.12
C PRO A 377 -10.78 -17.45 -1.72
N VAL A 378 -11.72 -16.56 -2.06
CA VAL A 378 -12.97 -16.90 -2.76
C VAL A 378 -13.24 -15.90 -3.88
N VAL A 379 -14.04 -16.33 -4.87
CA VAL A 379 -14.74 -15.45 -5.79
C VAL A 379 -16.19 -15.27 -5.31
N SER A 380 -16.59 -14.03 -5.09
CA SER A 380 -17.96 -13.68 -4.72
C SER A 380 -18.83 -13.45 -5.95
N TRP A 381 -20.07 -13.93 -5.88
CA TRP A 381 -21.09 -13.83 -6.93
C TRP A 381 -22.41 -13.37 -6.34
N THR A 382 -23.33 -12.90 -7.18
CA THR A 382 -24.71 -12.57 -6.77
C THR A 382 -25.69 -12.95 -7.88
N PRO A 383 -26.90 -13.43 -7.57
CA PRO A 383 -27.95 -13.61 -8.57
C PRO A 383 -28.60 -12.27 -8.99
N VAL A 384 -28.21 -11.14 -8.41
CA VAL A 384 -28.84 -9.84 -8.69
C VAL A 384 -28.31 -9.30 -10.03
N PRO A 385 -29.17 -9.13 -11.05
CA PRO A 385 -28.75 -8.72 -12.38
C PRO A 385 -28.44 -7.21 -12.46
N PRO A 386 -27.72 -6.76 -13.51
CA PRO A 386 -27.28 -5.36 -13.61
C PRO A 386 -28.41 -4.33 -13.59
N HIS A 387 -29.59 -4.64 -14.13
CA HIS A 387 -30.75 -3.73 -14.11
C HIS A 387 -31.31 -3.50 -12.69
N ASP A 388 -31.04 -4.40 -11.74
CA ASP A 388 -31.39 -4.25 -10.33
C ASP A 388 -30.26 -3.64 -9.48
N LEU A 389 -29.07 -3.41 -10.07
CA LEU A 389 -27.86 -2.99 -9.34
C LEU A 389 -28.03 -1.65 -8.64
N ALA A 390 -28.84 -0.74 -9.21
CA ALA A 390 -29.12 0.57 -8.63
C ALA A 390 -29.70 0.47 -7.20
N ARG A 391 -30.35 -0.64 -6.84
CA ARG A 391 -30.90 -0.90 -5.50
C ARG A 391 -29.85 -1.34 -4.48
N LEU A 392 -28.69 -1.81 -4.95
CA LEU A 392 -27.58 -2.32 -4.13
C LEU A 392 -26.39 -1.36 -4.05
N ILE A 393 -26.25 -0.47 -5.03
CA ILE A 393 -25.15 0.50 -5.07
C ILE A 393 -25.28 1.48 -3.90
N ARG A 394 -24.25 1.49 -3.06
CA ARG A 394 -24.08 2.45 -1.98
C ARG A 394 -22.61 2.82 -1.84
N TRP A 395 -22.34 4.05 -1.45
CA TRP A 395 -21.00 4.47 -1.10
C TRP A 395 -20.57 3.81 0.21
N ASN A 396 -19.42 3.15 0.22
CA ASN A 396 -18.81 2.60 1.42
C ASN A 396 -17.67 3.53 1.87
N PRO A 397 -17.85 4.35 2.92
CA PRO A 397 -16.83 5.30 3.34
C PRO A 397 -15.57 4.63 3.92
N ALA A 398 -15.69 3.47 4.58
CA ALA A 398 -14.54 2.75 5.12
C ALA A 398 -13.63 2.23 3.99
N LEU A 399 -14.24 1.77 2.90
CA LEU A 399 -13.52 1.30 1.73
C LEU A 399 -13.21 2.42 0.73
N ILE A 400 -13.90 3.56 0.80
CA ILE A 400 -13.82 4.70 -0.13
C ILE A 400 -14.10 4.24 -1.56
N ARG A 401 -15.23 3.53 -1.74
CA ARG A 401 -15.67 3.03 -3.06
C ARG A 401 -17.15 2.72 -3.04
N TRP A 402 -17.74 2.58 -4.22
CA TRP A 402 -19.07 2.00 -4.40
C TRP A 402 -19.06 0.49 -4.07
N THR A 403 -20.19 -0.04 -3.60
CA THR A 403 -20.36 -1.48 -3.37
C THR A 403 -20.31 -2.28 -4.67
N PHE A 404 -20.89 -1.72 -5.73
CA PHE A 404 -20.91 -2.29 -7.06
C PHE A 404 -20.58 -1.22 -8.10
N GLU A 405 -19.93 -1.65 -9.18
CA GLU A 405 -19.73 -0.87 -10.40
C GLU A 405 -20.33 -1.69 -11.56
N PRO A 406 -20.91 -1.05 -12.60
CA PRO A 406 -21.72 -1.71 -13.64
C PRO A 406 -20.88 -2.44 -14.70
N TYR A 407 -19.82 -3.13 -14.28
CA TYR A 407 -18.91 -3.91 -15.12
C TYR A 407 -18.78 -5.29 -14.51
N GLY A 408 -18.77 -6.36 -15.31
CA GLY A 408 -18.64 -7.68 -14.72
C GLY A 408 -18.72 -8.84 -15.69
N ILE A 409 -18.85 -10.02 -15.09
CA ILE A 409 -19.00 -11.30 -15.79
C ILE A 409 -20.24 -11.98 -15.25
N ALA A 410 -21.03 -12.55 -16.14
CA ALA A 410 -22.14 -13.42 -15.82
C ALA A 410 -21.76 -14.86 -16.18
N VAL A 411 -22.02 -15.80 -15.29
CA VAL A 411 -21.83 -17.25 -15.53
C VAL A 411 -23.12 -17.97 -15.16
N LYS A 412 -23.53 -18.97 -15.95
CA LYS A 412 -24.71 -19.79 -15.66
C LYS A 412 -24.62 -20.36 -14.25
N GLN A 413 -25.70 -20.25 -13.49
CA GLN A 413 -25.72 -20.68 -12.10
C GLN A 413 -25.45 -22.19 -11.96
N ARG A 414 -25.93 -23.02 -12.90
CA ARG A 414 -25.69 -24.47 -12.89
C ARG A 414 -24.21 -24.83 -13.01
N VAL A 415 -23.46 -24.08 -13.81
CA VAL A 415 -22.02 -24.27 -14.01
C VAL A 415 -21.28 -23.96 -12.72
N LEU A 416 -21.53 -22.79 -12.13
CA LEU A 416 -20.90 -22.41 -10.86
C LEU A 416 -21.25 -23.37 -9.70
N LYS A 417 -22.49 -23.88 -9.64
CA LYS A 417 -22.88 -24.90 -8.66
C LYS A 417 -22.05 -26.18 -8.80
N THR A 418 -21.83 -26.63 -10.04
CA THR A 418 -21.01 -27.80 -10.36
C THR A 418 -19.55 -27.60 -9.93
N LEU A 419 -19.02 -26.38 -10.13
CA LEU A 419 -17.70 -25.96 -9.65
C LEU A 419 -17.61 -25.75 -8.13
N GLY A 420 -18.69 -25.97 -7.38
CA GLY A 420 -18.69 -25.88 -5.92
C GLY A 420 -19.07 -24.51 -5.35
N ALA A 421 -19.56 -23.57 -6.16
CA ALA A 421 -20.10 -22.32 -5.64
C ALA A 421 -21.35 -22.60 -4.78
N ARG A 422 -21.44 -21.92 -3.63
CA ARG A 422 -22.54 -22.09 -2.67
C ARG A 422 -23.00 -20.74 -2.12
N PRO A 423 -24.27 -20.60 -1.67
CA PRO A 423 -24.74 -19.40 -1.00
C PRO A 423 -23.95 -19.09 0.27
N ALA A 424 -23.74 -17.80 0.54
CA ALA A 424 -23.17 -17.31 1.78
C ALA A 424 -24.07 -17.64 2.99
N ILE A 425 -23.45 -17.90 4.13
CA ILE A 425 -24.11 -18.19 5.41
C ILE A 425 -24.14 -16.91 6.23
N TYR A 426 -25.31 -16.27 6.28
CA TYR A 426 -25.53 -15.06 7.07
C TYR A 426 -25.82 -15.42 8.52
N ALA A 427 -24.83 -15.24 9.40
CA ALA A 427 -24.92 -15.62 10.80
C ALA A 427 -24.26 -14.60 11.72
N SER A 428 -24.59 -14.62 13.00
CA SER A 428 -23.94 -13.80 14.01
C SER A 428 -22.53 -14.30 14.33
N GLU A 429 -21.75 -13.47 15.01
CA GLU A 429 -20.40 -13.85 15.46
C GLU A 429 -20.42 -15.09 16.38
N ALA A 430 -21.40 -15.16 17.28
CA ALA A 430 -21.58 -16.29 18.20
C ALA A 430 -21.94 -17.60 17.49
N GLN A 431 -22.54 -17.53 16.29
CA GLN A 431 -22.88 -18.70 15.49
C GLN A 431 -21.71 -19.20 14.63
N TYR A 432 -20.64 -18.41 14.46
CA TYR A 432 -19.52 -18.78 13.59
C TYR A 432 -18.85 -20.10 14.00
N SER A 433 -18.70 -20.36 15.30
CA SER A 433 -18.11 -21.59 15.82
C SER A 433 -18.91 -22.84 15.43
N LYS A 434 -20.23 -22.69 15.26
CA LYS A 434 -21.17 -23.75 14.87
C LYS A 434 -21.13 -24.06 13.36
N ILE A 435 -20.51 -23.20 12.55
CA ILE A 435 -20.35 -23.45 11.11
C ILE A 435 -19.22 -24.48 10.92
N PRO A 436 -19.48 -25.60 10.20
CA PRO A 436 -18.45 -26.58 9.87
C PRO A 436 -17.24 -25.93 9.23
N GLN A 437 -16.02 -26.36 9.58
CA GLN A 437 -14.79 -25.72 9.13
C GLN A 437 -14.73 -25.56 7.60
N ARG A 438 -15.15 -26.60 6.86
CA ARG A 438 -15.23 -26.60 5.39
C ARG A 438 -16.14 -25.52 4.81
N ASP A 439 -17.13 -25.05 5.57
CA ASP A 439 -18.13 -24.06 5.15
C ASP A 439 -17.84 -22.65 5.69
N ARG A 440 -16.82 -22.47 6.54
CA ARG A 440 -16.51 -21.18 7.17
C ARG A 440 -16.14 -20.08 6.17
N PHE A 441 -15.66 -20.43 4.98
CA PHE A 441 -15.42 -19.46 3.90
C PHE A 441 -16.71 -18.80 3.40
N ARG A 442 -17.87 -19.43 3.65
CA ARG A 442 -19.21 -18.91 3.29
C ARG A 442 -19.76 -17.94 4.32
N PHE A 443 -19.16 -17.82 5.51
CA PHE A 443 -19.66 -16.97 6.58
C PHE A 443 -19.66 -15.49 6.19
N GLN A 444 -20.82 -14.86 6.33
CA GLN A 444 -21.01 -13.42 6.21
C GLN A 444 -21.66 -12.90 7.49
N ARG A 445 -20.99 -11.99 8.19
CA ARG A 445 -21.49 -11.45 9.47
C ARG A 445 -22.83 -10.75 9.26
N HIS A 446 -23.82 -11.16 10.05
CA HIS A 446 -25.15 -10.56 10.08
C HIS A 446 -25.62 -10.43 11.53
N GLU A 447 -25.95 -9.20 11.93
CA GLU A 447 -26.42 -8.86 13.27
C GLU A 447 -27.66 -7.98 13.15
N ALA A 448 -28.61 -8.14 14.08
CA ALA A 448 -29.77 -7.26 14.18
C ALA A 448 -29.32 -5.79 14.39
N GLY A 449 -30.03 -4.85 13.79
CA GLY A 449 -29.69 -3.42 13.85
C GLY A 449 -28.54 -2.96 12.95
N LYS A 450 -27.82 -3.87 12.28
CA LYS A 450 -26.77 -3.51 11.30
C LYS A 450 -27.28 -3.62 9.86
N PRO A 451 -26.69 -2.86 8.92
CA PRO A 451 -27.07 -2.96 7.51
C PRO A 451 -27.03 -4.40 7.00
N SER A 452 -28.16 -4.89 6.51
CA SER A 452 -28.28 -6.27 6.05
C SER A 452 -27.66 -6.47 4.67
N TRP A 453 -26.63 -7.30 4.59
CA TRP A 453 -26.01 -7.75 3.34
C TRP A 453 -26.80 -8.88 2.64
N LYS A 454 -27.92 -9.34 3.22
CA LYS A 454 -28.77 -10.41 2.64
C LYS A 454 -29.37 -10.02 1.29
N ARG A 455 -29.54 -8.72 1.03
CA ARG A 455 -30.07 -8.20 -0.25
C ARG A 455 -29.17 -8.53 -1.44
N GLU A 456 -27.86 -8.67 -1.20
CA GLU A 456 -26.90 -9.07 -2.25
C GLU A 456 -27.01 -10.56 -2.60
N ARG A 457 -27.65 -11.38 -1.75
CA ARG A 457 -27.82 -12.83 -1.94
C ARG A 457 -26.49 -13.49 -2.37
N GLU A 458 -25.41 -13.18 -1.67
CA GLU A 458 -24.03 -13.52 -2.07
C GLU A 458 -23.85 -15.05 -2.19
N TRP A 459 -23.12 -15.46 -3.23
CA TRP A 459 -22.58 -16.81 -3.43
C TRP A 459 -21.06 -16.75 -3.39
N ARG A 460 -20.40 -17.81 -2.95
CA ARG A 460 -18.94 -17.91 -2.92
C ARG A 460 -18.47 -19.19 -3.59
N LEU A 461 -17.50 -19.04 -4.47
CA LEU A 461 -16.70 -20.10 -5.05
C LEU A 461 -15.32 -20.08 -4.37
N LEU A 462 -14.83 -21.24 -3.92
CA LEU A 462 -13.52 -21.35 -3.29
C LEU A 462 -12.42 -21.34 -4.36
N GLY A 463 -11.38 -20.52 -4.19
CA GLY A 463 -10.30 -20.39 -5.17
C GLY A 463 -10.68 -19.62 -6.43
N ASP A 464 -9.71 -19.50 -7.35
CA ASP A 464 -9.84 -18.80 -8.62
C ASP A 464 -10.85 -19.52 -9.54
N LEU A 465 -11.47 -18.77 -10.46
CA LEU A 465 -12.22 -19.35 -11.59
C LEU A 465 -11.40 -19.19 -12.86
N ASP A 466 -11.14 -20.31 -13.53
CA ASP A 466 -10.57 -20.33 -14.88
C ASP A 466 -11.69 -20.20 -15.91
N LEU A 467 -11.68 -19.12 -16.69
CA LEU A 467 -12.70 -18.84 -17.70
C LEU A 467 -12.43 -19.60 -19.00
N GLU A 468 -11.18 -20.04 -19.22
CA GLU A 468 -10.81 -20.85 -20.38
C GLU A 468 -11.37 -22.28 -20.29
N ALA A 469 -11.64 -22.74 -19.06
CA ALA A 469 -12.27 -24.04 -18.81
C ALA A 469 -13.80 -24.04 -18.99
N LEU A 470 -14.41 -22.89 -19.30
CA LEU A 470 -15.86 -22.76 -19.49
C LEU A 470 -16.23 -22.74 -20.97
N ASP A 471 -17.39 -23.32 -21.30
CA ASP A 471 -17.97 -23.18 -22.64
C ASP A 471 -18.30 -21.71 -22.94
N GLY A 472 -18.07 -21.26 -24.17
CA GLY A 472 -18.32 -19.87 -24.58
C GLY A 472 -19.80 -19.45 -24.48
N THR A 473 -20.72 -20.40 -24.36
CA THR A 473 -22.15 -20.15 -24.12
C THR A 473 -22.54 -20.11 -22.65
N ASP A 474 -21.65 -20.51 -21.75
CA ASP A 474 -21.91 -20.60 -20.30
C ASP A 474 -21.59 -19.31 -19.55
N TRP A 475 -20.91 -18.36 -20.20
CA TRP A 475 -20.56 -17.09 -19.61
C TRP A 475 -20.43 -15.97 -20.64
N TRP A 476 -20.50 -14.73 -20.15
CA TRP A 476 -20.31 -13.52 -20.95
C TRP A 476 -19.91 -12.34 -20.05
N ALA A 477 -19.32 -11.31 -20.64
CA ALA A 477 -18.94 -10.08 -19.95
C ALA A 477 -19.93 -8.96 -20.24
N PHE A 478 -20.02 -8.00 -19.33
CA PHE A 478 -20.89 -6.84 -19.50
C PHE A 478 -20.24 -5.53 -19.10
N VAL A 479 -20.62 -4.49 -19.83
CA VAL A 479 -20.15 -3.11 -19.65
C VAL A 479 -21.30 -2.12 -19.80
N PRO A 480 -21.19 -0.90 -19.25
CA PRO A 480 -22.28 0.08 -19.32
C PRO A 480 -22.63 0.52 -20.74
N THR A 481 -21.63 0.79 -21.58
CA THR A 481 -21.83 1.45 -22.88
C THR A 481 -21.36 0.61 -24.09
N PRO A 482 -21.97 0.80 -25.28
CA PRO A 482 -21.50 0.17 -26.52
C PRO A 482 -20.05 0.53 -26.89
N ASP A 483 -19.60 1.75 -26.59
CA ASP A 483 -18.21 2.16 -26.86
C ASP A 483 -17.21 1.36 -26.04
N GLU A 484 -17.52 1.12 -24.76
CA GLU A 484 -16.68 0.30 -23.89
C GLU A 484 -16.69 -1.17 -24.33
N ALA A 485 -17.82 -1.66 -24.85
CA ALA A 485 -17.93 -3.02 -25.38
C ALA A 485 -17.00 -3.19 -26.59
N ARG A 486 -17.13 -2.31 -27.59
CA ARG A 486 -16.25 -2.27 -28.77
C ARG A 486 -14.78 -2.15 -28.38
N ARG A 487 -14.48 -1.30 -27.40
CA ARG A 487 -13.11 -1.12 -26.90
C ARG A 487 -12.55 -2.42 -26.33
N LEU A 488 -13.32 -3.16 -25.55
CA LEU A 488 -12.88 -4.45 -25.01
C LEU A 488 -12.77 -5.51 -26.10
N GLU A 489 -13.71 -5.58 -27.04
CA GLU A 489 -13.67 -6.52 -28.18
C GLU A 489 -12.41 -6.35 -29.03
N ASN A 490 -11.91 -5.12 -29.19
CA ASN A 490 -10.67 -4.85 -29.90
C ASN A 490 -9.40 -5.26 -29.13
N LEU A 491 -9.49 -5.37 -27.79
CA LEU A 491 -8.34 -5.62 -26.92
C LEU A 491 -8.25 -7.05 -26.40
N VAL A 492 -9.35 -7.80 -26.46
CA VAL A 492 -9.50 -9.14 -25.87
C VAL A 492 -9.72 -10.17 -26.98
N PRO A 493 -9.18 -11.40 -26.86
CA PRO A 493 -9.44 -12.47 -27.82
C PRO A 493 -10.95 -12.75 -28.03
N ARG A 494 -11.34 -13.09 -29.28
CA ARG A 494 -12.74 -13.26 -29.75
C ARG A 494 -13.61 -14.34 -29.07
N GLN A 495 -13.13 -14.98 -28.00
CA GLN A 495 -13.85 -16.08 -27.34
C GLN A 495 -14.85 -15.61 -26.26
N CYS A 496 -14.89 -14.32 -25.93
CA CYS A 496 -15.82 -13.76 -24.94
C CYS A 496 -16.90 -12.91 -25.62
N ARG A 497 -18.18 -13.25 -25.41
CA ARG A 497 -19.29 -12.34 -25.73
C ARG A 497 -19.29 -11.17 -24.74
N ILE A 498 -19.21 -9.94 -25.24
CA ILE A 498 -19.28 -8.71 -24.43
C ILE A 498 -20.60 -8.02 -24.74
N VAL A 499 -21.39 -7.72 -23.71
CA VAL A 499 -22.73 -7.12 -23.84
C VAL A 499 -22.74 -5.73 -23.23
N SER A 500 -23.14 -4.73 -24.00
CA SER A 500 -23.45 -3.41 -23.45
C SER A 500 -24.78 -3.44 -22.73
N LEU A 501 -24.82 -2.88 -21.52
CA LEU A 501 -26.03 -2.80 -20.72
C LEU A 501 -26.98 -1.70 -21.25
N HIS A 502 -26.47 -0.59 -21.78
CA HIS A 502 -27.32 0.36 -22.50
C HIS A 502 -27.74 -0.24 -23.83
N GLN A 503 -29.02 -0.61 -23.93
CA GLN A 503 -29.67 -0.73 -25.23
C GLN A 503 -30.16 0.67 -25.62
N PRO A 504 -29.83 1.18 -26.83
CA PRO A 504 -30.53 2.35 -27.33
C PRO A 504 -32.04 2.05 -27.26
N ALA A 505 -32.82 3.00 -26.74
CA ALA A 505 -34.27 2.88 -26.81
C ALA A 505 -34.61 2.57 -28.27
N ALA A 506 -35.21 1.42 -28.53
CA ALA A 506 -35.69 1.11 -29.87
C ALA A 506 -36.59 2.29 -30.25
N GLU A 507 -36.20 3.05 -31.28
CA GLU A 507 -37.06 4.04 -31.91
C GLU A 507 -38.34 3.28 -32.29
N ARG A 508 -39.40 3.52 -31.52
CA ARG A 508 -40.70 2.85 -31.68
C ARG A 508 -41.51 3.55 -32.74
#